data_AF-A0A520HKH9-F1
#
_entry.id   AF-A0A520HKH9-F1
#
_cell.length_a   1.000
_cell.length_b   1.000
_cell.length_c   1.000
_cell.angle_alpha   90.00
_cell.angle_beta   90.00
_cell.angle_gamma   90.00
#
_symmetry.space_group_name_H-M   'P 1'
#
loop_
_entity.id
_entity.type
_entity.pdbx_description
1 polymer ?
#
loop_
_entity_poly.entity_id
_entity_poly.type
_entity_poly.pdbx_seq_one_letter_code
_entity_poly.pdbx_strand_id
1 'polypeptide(L)'
;MSIVLAAYDALVAAGELRPDPEQAAAARRLDALATELELPKTTGFFRRKPVPARGVYLWGDVGRGKSMLMDLVYDHVAIEKKRRIHFAEFMLEVHARLSTERARQTRDPVPVVAAAIADETRFLAFDEMMVTN
;
A
#
# COMPACT_ATOMS: atom_id res chain seq x y z
N MET A 1 -10.87 11.49 4.00
CA MET A 1 -10.39 11.48 5.39
C MET A 1 -10.49 10.04 5.79
N SER A 2 -9.35 9.37 5.91
CA SER A 2 -9.27 7.94 6.19
C SER A 2 -10.00 7.62 7.50
N ILE A 3 -10.62 6.44 7.55
CA ILE A 3 -11.34 5.92 8.73
C ILE A 3 -10.78 4.57 9.21
N VAL A 4 -9.55 4.23 8.82
CA VAL A 4 -8.92 2.93 9.12
C VAL A 4 -8.83 2.69 10.62
N LEU A 5 -8.39 3.68 11.39
CA LEU A 5 -8.32 3.57 12.84
C LEU A 5 -9.72 3.44 13.46
N ALA A 6 -10.69 4.21 12.96
CA ALA A 6 -12.06 4.16 13.45
C ALA A 6 -12.71 2.79 13.17
N ALA A 7 -12.42 2.17 12.02
CA ALA A 7 -12.88 0.82 11.69
C ALA A 7 -12.26 -0.22 12.63
N TYR A 8 -10.96 -0.12 12.92
CA TYR A 8 -10.30 -0.96 13.93
C TYR A 8 -10.93 -0.79 15.32
N ASP A 9 -11.11 0.45 15.78
CA ASP A 9 -11.68 0.75 17.09
C ASP A 9 -13.13 0.24 17.20
N ALA A 10 -13.90 0.27 16.11
CA ALA A 10 -15.24 -0.29 16.05
C ALA A 10 -15.25 -1.82 16.27
N LEU A 11 -14.31 -2.55 15.65
CA LEU A 11 -14.18 -3.99 15.85
C LEU A 11 -13.79 -4.34 17.30
N VAL A 12 -12.94 -3.53 17.92
CA VAL A 12 -12.58 -3.69 19.34
C VAL A 12 -13.80 -3.40 20.23
N ALA A 13 -14.54 -2.32 19.97
CA ALA A 13 -15.73 -1.95 20.72
C ALA A 13 -16.87 -2.99 20.59
N ALA A 14 -16.97 -3.64 19.44
CA ALA A 14 -17.91 -4.75 19.20
C ALA A 14 -17.48 -6.07 19.86
N GLY A 15 -16.25 -6.16 20.39
CA GLY A 15 -15.71 -7.38 20.98
C GLY A 15 -15.24 -8.42 19.96
N GLU A 16 -15.20 -8.07 18.67
CA GLU A 16 -14.70 -8.93 17.59
C GLU A 16 -13.17 -9.03 17.61
N LEU A 17 -12.50 -7.98 18.13
CA LEU A 17 -11.06 -7.96 18.37
C LEU A 17 -10.76 -7.78 19.85
N ARG A 18 -9.76 -8.54 20.33
CA ARG A 18 -9.16 -8.28 21.64
C ARG A 18 -8.28 -7.04 21.54
N PRO A 19 -8.36 -6.09 22.49
CA PRO A 19 -7.48 -4.93 22.50
C PRO A 19 -6.00 -5.33 22.51
N ASP A 20 -5.25 -4.88 21.50
CA ASP A 20 -3.82 -5.12 21.38
C ASP A 20 -3.10 -3.78 21.07
N PRO A 21 -2.18 -3.30 21.94
CA PRO A 21 -1.48 -2.04 21.73
C PRO A 21 -0.65 -1.97 20.45
N GLU A 22 -0.07 -3.09 20.01
CA GLU A 22 0.73 -3.16 18.78
C GLU A 22 -0.16 -3.08 17.55
N GLN A 23 -1.29 -3.79 17.55
CA GLN A 23 -2.28 -3.68 16.48
C GLN A 23 -2.85 -2.25 16.38
N ALA A 24 -3.16 -1.63 17.52
CA ALA A 24 -3.65 -0.25 17.55
C ALA A 24 -2.59 0.75 17.03
N ALA A 25 -1.30 0.54 17.35
CA ALA A 25 -0.22 1.37 16.81
C ALA A 25 -0.07 1.21 15.29
N ALA A 26 -0.17 -0.03 14.79
CA ALA A 26 -0.18 -0.31 13.35
C ALA A 26 -1.40 0.32 12.65
N ALA A 27 -2.60 0.19 13.21
CA ALA A 27 -3.83 0.80 12.69
C ALA A 27 -3.69 2.33 12.60
N ARG A 28 -3.17 2.99 13.64
CA ARG A 28 -2.86 4.44 13.60
C ARG A 28 -1.91 4.82 12.48
N ARG A 29 -0.84 4.02 12.27
CA ARG A 29 0.13 4.30 11.22
C ARG A 29 -0.44 4.11 9.81
N LEU A 30 -1.29 3.10 9.63
CA LEU A 30 -1.99 2.82 8.38
C LEU A 30 -3.03 3.90 8.06
N ASP A 31 -3.74 4.39 9.08
CA ASP A 31 -4.69 5.51 8.93
C ASP A 31 -3.97 6.81 8.51
N ALA A 32 -2.81 7.09 9.11
CA ALA A 32 -1.95 8.20 8.69
C ALA A 32 -1.46 8.02 7.24
N LEU A 33 -1.05 6.81 6.84
CA LEU A 33 -0.67 6.52 5.45
C LEU A 33 -1.83 6.77 4.48
N ALA A 34 -3.02 6.26 4.79
CA ALA A 34 -4.20 6.46 3.95
C ALA A 34 -4.53 7.95 3.82
N THR A 35 -4.47 8.72 4.91
CA THR A 35 -4.64 10.17 4.89
C THR A 35 -3.60 10.86 4.00
N GLU A 36 -2.31 10.53 4.15
CA GLU A 36 -1.22 11.07 3.32
C GLU A 36 -1.43 10.76 1.83
N LEU A 37 -1.87 9.53 1.51
CA LEU A 37 -2.13 9.10 0.16
C LEU A 37 -3.39 9.73 -0.44
N GLU A 38 -4.41 10.04 0.36
CA GLU A 38 -5.64 10.71 -0.08
C GLU A 38 -5.43 12.20 -0.40
N LEU A 39 -4.41 12.84 0.18
CA LEU A 39 -4.12 14.25 -0.08
C LEU A 39 -3.97 14.49 -1.59
N PRO A 40 -4.62 15.52 -2.14
CA PRO A 40 -4.48 15.85 -3.55
C PRO A 40 -3.04 16.24 -3.84
N LYS A 41 -2.49 15.75 -4.96
CA LYS A 41 -1.21 16.25 -5.49
C LYS A 41 -1.43 17.71 -5.88
N THR A 42 -1.07 18.64 -5.00
CA THR A 42 -1.32 20.06 -5.27
C THR A 42 -0.46 20.52 -6.45
N THR A 43 -1.11 20.93 -7.53
CA THR A 43 -0.48 21.48 -8.73
C THR A 43 -0.70 22.99 -8.75
N GLY A 44 0.24 23.76 -8.23
CA GLY A 44 0.17 25.23 -8.27
C GLY A 44 1.56 25.87 -8.20
N PHE A 45 1.74 26.98 -8.92
CA PHE A 45 3.03 27.66 -9.16
C PHE A 45 3.76 28.14 -7.90
N PHE A 46 3.07 28.21 -6.75
CA PHE A 46 3.63 28.67 -5.46
C PHE A 46 3.52 27.63 -4.34
N ARG A 47 3.06 26.40 -4.62
CA ARG A 47 2.90 25.37 -3.58
C ARG A 47 4.09 24.43 -3.54
N ARG A 48 4.57 24.18 -2.32
CA ARG A 48 5.60 23.18 -2.03
C ARG A 48 5.15 21.82 -2.56
N LYS A 49 6.06 21.15 -3.29
CA LYS A 49 5.87 19.77 -3.75
C LYS A 49 5.55 18.91 -2.52
N PRO A 50 4.39 18.22 -2.47
CA PRO A 50 4.04 17.40 -1.31
C PRO A 50 5.12 16.34 -1.08
N VAL A 51 5.49 16.13 0.19
CA VAL A 51 6.41 15.06 0.58
C VAL A 51 5.74 13.73 0.23
N PRO A 52 6.40 12.82 -0.50
CA PRO A 52 5.82 11.51 -0.80
C PRO A 52 5.49 10.76 0.49
N ALA A 53 4.29 10.18 0.54
CA ALA A 53 3.90 9.30 1.64
C ALA A 53 4.93 8.16 1.77
N ARG A 54 5.39 7.87 2.99
CA ARG A 54 6.28 6.74 3.22
C ARG A 54 5.45 5.48 3.38
N GLY A 55 5.84 4.39 2.72
CA GLY A 55 5.19 3.09 2.87
C GLY A 55 5.26 2.54 4.30
N VAL A 56 4.53 1.45 4.53
CA VAL A 56 4.51 0.70 5.80
C VAL A 56 4.88 -0.74 5.51
N TYR A 57 5.83 -1.29 6.27
CA TYR A 57 6.15 -2.71 6.28
C TYR A 57 5.63 -3.32 7.57
N LEU A 58 4.55 -4.10 7.48
CA LEU A 58 3.95 -4.79 8.62
C LEU A 58 4.67 -6.12 8.83
N TRP A 59 5.25 -6.31 10.02
CA TRP A 59 5.97 -7.53 10.39
C TRP A 59 5.55 -7.99 11.79
N GLY A 60 5.79 -9.26 12.09
CA GLY A 60 5.43 -9.90 13.35
C GLY A 60 4.97 -11.34 13.16
N ASP A 61 4.73 -12.04 14.25
CA ASP A 61 4.41 -13.47 14.24
C ASP A 61 3.11 -13.83 13.52
N VAL A 62 2.95 -15.10 13.19
CA VAL A 62 1.71 -15.67 12.62
C VAL A 62 0.55 -15.43 13.59
N GLY A 63 -0.62 -15.07 13.07
CA GLY A 63 -1.82 -14.85 13.89
C GLY A 63 -1.91 -13.50 14.60
N ARG A 64 -0.96 -12.57 14.41
CA ARG A 64 -1.00 -11.23 15.02
C ARG A 64 -1.90 -10.21 14.29
N GLY A 65 -2.74 -10.66 13.35
CA GLY A 65 -3.73 -9.80 12.67
C GLY A 65 -3.19 -8.90 11.55
N LYS A 66 -2.00 -9.18 11.01
CA LYS A 66 -1.40 -8.41 9.91
C LYS A 66 -2.29 -8.34 8.66
N SER A 67 -2.83 -9.49 8.24
CA SER A 67 -3.73 -9.55 7.08
C SER A 67 -5.02 -8.76 7.33
N MET A 68 -5.62 -8.86 8.51
CA MET A 68 -6.79 -8.07 8.90
C MET A 68 -6.49 -6.56 8.86
N LEU A 69 -5.35 -6.11 9.37
CA LEU A 69 -4.95 -4.71 9.28
C LEU A 69 -4.73 -4.26 7.82
N MET A 70 -4.24 -5.15 6.96
CA MET A 70 -4.13 -4.91 5.52
C MET A 70 -5.51 -4.81 4.86
N ASP A 71 -6.48 -5.65 5.25
CA ASP A 71 -7.87 -5.58 4.79
C ASP A 71 -8.47 -4.22 5.15
N LEU A 72 -8.36 -3.80 6.42
CA LEU A 72 -8.87 -2.52 6.89
C LEU A 72 -8.33 -1.33 6.11
N VAL A 73 -7.01 -1.24 5.88
CA VAL A 73 -6.45 -0.13 5.10
C VAL A 73 -6.88 -0.19 3.65
N TYR A 74 -6.91 -1.39 3.05
CA TYR A 74 -7.26 -1.56 1.65
C TYR A 74 -8.72 -1.20 1.39
N ASP A 75 -9.63 -1.55 2.29
CA ASP A 75 -11.05 -1.30 2.15
C ASP A 75 -11.40 0.17 2.39
N HIS A 76 -10.73 0.84 3.34
CA HIS A 76 -11.07 2.19 3.76
C HIS A 76 -10.26 3.32 3.13
N VAL A 77 -9.15 3.03 2.43
CA VAL A 77 -8.43 4.08 1.70
C VAL A 77 -9.25 4.57 0.49
N ALA A 78 -9.48 5.87 0.42
CA ALA A 78 -10.25 6.51 -0.65
C ALA A 78 -9.40 6.75 -1.91
N ILE A 79 -8.85 5.66 -2.46
CA ILE A 79 -8.08 5.65 -3.70
C ILE A 79 -8.68 4.63 -4.67
N GLU A 80 -9.09 5.10 -5.84
CA GLU A 80 -9.64 4.24 -6.89
C GLU A 80 -8.57 3.31 -7.50
N LYS A 81 -7.40 3.88 -7.83
CA LYS A 81 -6.26 3.13 -8.36
C LYS A 81 -5.51 2.41 -7.23
N LYS A 82 -6.14 1.38 -6.65
CA LYS A 82 -5.55 0.55 -5.62
C LYS A 82 -5.46 -0.90 -6.06
N ARG A 83 -4.38 -1.58 -5.68
CA ARG A 83 -4.12 -2.97 -6.02
C ARG A 83 -3.57 -3.71 -4.81
N ARG A 84 -4.07 -4.91 -4.57
CA ARG A 84 -3.54 -5.86 -3.59
C ARG A 84 -3.15 -7.14 -4.29
N ILE A 85 -1.95 -7.66 -3.99
CA ILE A 85 -1.38 -8.81 -4.68
C ILE A 85 -0.29 -9.48 -3.82
N HIS A 86 -0.12 -10.80 -3.97
CA HIS A 86 1.01 -11.51 -3.39
C HIS A 86 2.33 -11.06 -4.05
N PHE A 87 3.37 -10.81 -3.26
CA PHE A 87 4.63 -10.26 -3.78
C PHE A 87 5.24 -11.08 -4.93
N ALA A 88 5.21 -12.42 -4.83
CA ALA A 88 5.76 -13.29 -5.88
C ALA A 88 5.00 -13.18 -7.22
N GLU A 89 3.67 -13.08 -7.18
CA GLU A 89 2.84 -12.90 -8.37
C GLU A 89 3.12 -11.54 -9.03
N PHE A 90 3.26 -10.49 -8.23
CA PHE A 90 3.65 -9.18 -8.72
C PHE A 90 5.01 -9.22 -9.45
N MET A 91 6.00 -9.92 -8.88
CA MET A 91 7.32 -10.04 -9.51
C MET A 91 7.27 -10.80 -10.84
N LEU A 92 6.46 -11.86 -10.94
CA LEU A 92 6.24 -12.56 -12.21
C LEU A 92 5.65 -11.64 -13.28
N GLU A 93 4.67 -10.82 -12.92
CA GLU A 93 4.09 -9.83 -13.82
C GLU A 93 5.12 -8.78 -14.26
N VAL A 94 5.91 -8.25 -13.33
CA VAL A 94 6.99 -7.30 -13.64
C VAL A 94 7.98 -7.93 -14.61
N HIS A 95 8.39 -9.17 -14.40
CA HIS A 95 9.30 -9.88 -15.31
C HIS A 95 8.71 -10.07 -16.71
N ALA A 96 7.43 -10.41 -16.83
CA ALA A 96 6.75 -10.54 -18.13
C ALA A 96 6.67 -9.19 -18.88
N ARG A 97 6.32 -8.11 -18.17
CA ARG A 97 6.31 -6.75 -18.73
C ARG A 97 7.70 -6.33 -19.21
N LEU A 98 8.73 -6.58 -18.40
CA LEU A 98 10.13 -6.29 -18.77
C LEU A 98 10.59 -7.08 -19.99
N SER A 99 10.23 -8.36 -20.10
CA SER A 99 10.57 -9.19 -21.26
C SER A 99 9.96 -8.62 -22.55
N THR A 100 8.71 -8.18 -22.48
CA THR A 100 7.98 -7.57 -23.61
C THR A 100 8.65 -6.26 -24.05
N GLU A 101 8.98 -5.36 -23.12
CA GLU A 101 9.64 -4.09 -23.46
C GLU A 101 11.06 -4.30 -23.99
N ARG A 102 11.81 -5.30 -23.48
CA ARG A 102 13.15 -5.64 -24.03
C ARG A 102 13.09 -6.08 -25.49
N ALA A 103 12.05 -6.83 -25.87
CA ALA A 103 11.87 -7.28 -27.26
C ALA A 103 11.71 -6.12 -28.25
N ARG A 104 11.27 -4.95 -27.78
CA ARG A 104 11.13 -3.73 -28.58
C ARG A 104 12.45 -2.97 -28.81
N GLN A 105 13.60 -3.53 -28.37
CA GLN A 105 14.95 -2.97 -28.51
C GLN A 105 15.10 -1.51 -28.05
N THR A 106 14.27 -1.11 -27.08
CA THR A 106 14.30 0.23 -26.51
C THR A 106 15.40 0.33 -25.46
N ARG A 107 15.69 1.55 -24.97
CA ARG A 107 16.58 1.79 -23.81
C ARG A 107 16.08 1.00 -22.58
N ASP A 108 16.78 1.13 -21.45
CA ASP A 108 16.41 0.48 -20.18
C ASP A 108 14.87 0.38 -20.01
N PRO A 109 14.30 -0.85 -19.97
CA PRO A 109 12.86 -1.06 -19.91
C PRO A 109 12.27 -0.77 -18.52
N VAL A 110 13.11 -0.67 -17.48
CA VAL A 110 12.66 -0.53 -16.09
C VAL A 110 11.85 0.76 -15.88
N PRO A 111 12.29 1.96 -16.30
CA PRO A 111 11.49 3.18 -16.17
C PRO A 111 10.15 3.12 -16.89
N VAL A 112 10.07 2.44 -18.03
CA VAL A 112 8.82 2.29 -18.82
C VAL A 112 7.82 1.44 -18.04
N VAL A 113 8.25 0.26 -17.57
CA VAL A 113 7.40 -0.63 -16.78
C VAL A 113 7.00 0.02 -15.45
N ALA A 114 7.93 0.69 -14.77
CA ALA A 114 7.65 1.39 -13.52
C ALA A 114 6.64 2.54 -13.69
N ALA A 115 6.75 3.31 -14.78
CA ALA A 115 5.79 4.37 -15.10
C ALA A 115 4.39 3.79 -15.36
N ALA A 116 4.29 2.71 -16.13
CA ALA A 116 3.02 2.03 -16.39
C ALA A 116 2.36 1.53 -15.09
N ILE A 117 3.13 0.87 -14.21
CA ILE A 117 2.61 0.40 -12.92
C ILE A 117 2.16 1.59 -12.05
N ALA A 118 2.92 2.68 -12.01
CA ALA A 118 2.57 3.88 -11.24
C ALA A 118 1.33 4.61 -11.79
N ASP A 119 1.10 4.54 -13.09
CA ASP A 119 -0.10 5.08 -13.74
C ASP A 119 -1.33 4.20 -13.47
N GLU A 120 -1.16 2.88 -13.38
CA GLU A 120 -2.22 1.92 -13.06
C GLU A 120 -2.56 1.89 -11.56
N THR A 121 -1.57 2.05 -10.69
CA THR A 121 -1.68 1.82 -9.25
C THR A 121 -1.07 2.96 -8.44
N ARG A 122 -1.91 3.63 -7.65
CA ARG A 122 -1.52 4.67 -6.68
C ARG A 122 -1.31 4.11 -5.27
N PHE A 123 -2.05 3.08 -4.89
CA PHE A 123 -1.86 2.35 -3.64
C PHE A 123 -1.62 0.87 -3.94
N LEU A 124 -0.42 0.38 -3.66
CA LEU A 124 -0.02 -1.01 -3.88
C LEU A 124 0.21 -1.67 -2.52
N ALA A 125 -0.64 -2.65 -2.21
CA ALA A 125 -0.56 -3.48 -1.02
C ALA A 125 0.02 -4.85 -1.39
N PHE A 126 1.12 -5.23 -0.76
CA PHE A 126 1.71 -6.57 -0.95
C PHE A 126 1.34 -7.49 0.21
N ASP A 127 0.78 -8.64 -0.12
CA ASP A 127 0.69 -9.76 0.82
C ASP A 127 1.96 -10.61 0.73
N GLU A 128 2.32 -11.22 1.87
CA GLU A 128 3.40 -12.22 1.99
C GLU A 128 4.78 -11.77 1.45
N MET A 129 5.08 -10.47 1.57
CA MET A 129 6.42 -9.98 1.28
C MET A 129 7.41 -10.40 2.37
N MET A 130 8.36 -11.26 2.00
CA MET A 130 9.46 -11.66 2.87
C MET A 130 10.75 -10.99 2.42
N VAL A 131 11.42 -10.30 3.33
CA VAL A 131 12.77 -9.78 3.11
C VAL A 131 13.75 -10.77 3.75
N THR A 132 14.43 -11.56 2.94
CA THR A 132 15.56 -12.39 3.37
C THR A 132 16.85 -11.58 3.25
N ASN A 133 17.65 -11.56 4.32
CA ASN A 133 18.98 -10.95 4.33
C ASN A 133 20.04 -11.93 3.82
#